data_AF-A0A259RPF4-F1
#
_entry.id   AF-A0A259RPF4-F1
#
_cell.length_a   1.000
_cell.length_b   1.000
_cell.length_c   1.000
_cell.angle_alpha   90.00
_cell.angle_beta   90.00
_cell.angle_gamma   90.00
#
_symmetry.space_group_name_H-M   'P 1'
#
loop_
_entity.id
_entity.type
_entity.pdbx_description
1 polymer ?
#
loop_
_entity_poly.entity_id
_entity_poly.type
_entity_poly.pdbx_seq_one_letter_code
_entity_poly.pdbx_strand_id
1 'polypeptide(L)'
;MFTNPPALPHRAQTMRAPGILAAIAIPAYQNYTIRAQVAEGLSLAGGAKNAIWNYYAQRGVFPNSNASAGLTDPVTISGNYVSSISISGNASAGLVTITYGNHANANLSGKTLYLAGTGSQGALSWVCTTAPGGTPNANGVPRAYLPTSCS
;
A
#
# COMPACT_ATOMS: atom_id res chain seq x y z
N MET A 1 49.45 54.88 43.85
CA MET A 1 49.73 54.53 42.44
C MET A 1 49.13 53.16 42.17
N PHE A 2 47.97 53.13 41.50
CA PHE A 2 47.29 51.90 41.12
C PHE A 2 47.78 51.48 39.74
N THR A 3 48.52 50.37 39.65
CA THR A 3 48.83 49.72 38.36
C THR A 3 47.71 48.74 38.04
N ASN A 4 46.92 49.07 37.02
CA ASN A 4 45.80 48.27 36.51
C ASN A 4 46.34 47.03 35.76
N PRO A 5 45.86 45.79 36.02
CA PRO A 5 46.24 44.61 35.24
C PRO A 5 45.58 44.58 33.84
N PRO A 6 46.18 43.87 32.86
CA PRO A 6 45.77 43.92 31.46
C PRO A 6 44.43 43.22 31.18
N ALA A 7 43.66 43.83 30.28
CA ALA A 7 42.36 43.37 29.81
C ALA A 7 42.42 41.98 29.14
N LEU A 8 41.56 41.07 29.61
CA LEU A 8 41.27 39.81 28.94
C LEU A 8 40.57 40.10 27.60
N PRO A 9 40.98 39.50 26.47
CA PRO A 9 40.27 39.65 25.22
C PRO A 9 38.90 38.99 25.32
N HIS A 10 37.85 39.80 25.15
CA HIS A 10 36.48 39.35 24.92
C HIS A 10 36.44 38.45 23.70
N ARG A 11 36.68 37.14 23.89
CA ARG A 11 36.23 36.12 22.95
C ARG A 11 34.71 36.13 23.01
N ALA A 12 34.13 36.98 22.17
CA ALA A 12 32.75 36.88 21.72
C ALA A 12 32.48 35.40 21.46
N GLN A 13 31.63 34.81 22.30
CA GLN A 13 31.09 33.49 22.09
C GLN A 13 30.23 33.57 20.83
N THR A 14 30.84 33.41 19.65
CA THR A 14 30.08 33.03 18.45
C THR A 14 29.60 31.61 18.69
N MET A 15 28.49 31.50 19.41
CA MET A 15 27.69 30.28 19.43
C MET A 15 27.10 30.11 18.03
N ARG A 16 27.89 29.52 17.14
CA ARG A 16 27.36 28.91 15.91
C ARG A 16 26.90 27.52 16.29
N ALA A 17 25.63 27.41 16.62
CA ALA A 17 24.92 26.14 16.57
C ALA A 17 24.04 26.09 15.31
N PRO A 18 24.59 25.86 14.09
CA PRO A 18 23.78 25.30 13.04
C PRO A 18 23.91 23.77 13.14
N GLY A 19 22.82 23.07 13.44
CA GLY A 19 22.78 21.64 13.12
C GLY A 19 22.08 20.69 14.08
N ILE A 20 21.34 21.17 15.09
CA ILE A 20 20.45 20.28 15.86
C ILE A 20 19.04 20.85 15.84
N LEU A 21 18.56 21.02 14.62
CA LEU A 21 17.15 20.91 14.28
C LEU A 21 17.01 19.87 13.16
N ALA A 22 17.72 18.73 13.27
CA ALA A 22 17.32 17.52 12.55
C ALA A 22 16.06 16.96 13.26
N ALA A 23 15.04 17.80 13.30
CA ALA A 23 13.77 17.54 13.93
C ALA A 23 13.10 16.46 13.08
N ILE A 24 12.97 15.28 13.68
CA ILE A 24 11.85 14.36 13.49
C ILE A 24 11.42 14.33 12.02
N ALA A 25 12.17 13.62 11.17
CA ALA A 25 11.60 13.14 9.93
C ALA A 25 10.42 12.26 10.33
N ILE A 26 9.22 12.86 10.38
CA ILE A 26 8.05 12.26 11.00
C ILE A 26 7.83 10.94 10.26
N PRO A 27 7.93 9.77 10.93
CA PRO A 27 7.71 8.47 10.29
C PRO A 27 6.33 8.39 9.61
N ALA A 28 5.39 9.29 9.95
CA ALA A 28 4.11 9.46 9.30
C ALA A 28 4.20 9.88 7.81
N TYR A 29 5.22 10.62 7.37
CA TYR A 29 5.29 11.09 5.98
C TYR A 29 5.59 9.94 5.00
N GLN A 30 6.41 8.97 5.42
CA GLN A 30 6.65 7.75 4.65
C GLN A 30 5.38 6.89 4.57
N ASN A 31 4.62 6.80 5.67
CA ASN A 31 3.37 6.06 5.66
C ASN A 31 2.33 6.70 4.73
N TYR A 32 2.29 8.04 4.65
CA TYR A 32 1.38 8.75 3.74
C TYR A 32 1.69 8.46 2.26
N THR A 33 2.97 8.51 1.87
CA THR A 33 3.35 8.22 0.48
C THR A 33 3.11 6.75 0.14
N ILE A 34 3.41 5.81 1.04
CA ILE A 34 3.12 4.39 0.83
C ILE A 34 1.61 4.14 0.72
N ARG A 35 0.78 4.79 1.54
CA ARG A 35 -0.70 4.69 1.44
C ARG A 35 -1.21 5.15 0.07
N ALA A 36 -0.63 6.20 -0.49
CA ALA A 36 -0.97 6.65 -1.84
C ALA A 36 -0.60 5.60 -2.90
N GLN A 37 0.54 4.93 -2.76
CA GLN A 37 0.94 3.82 -3.65
C GLN A 37 -0.02 2.63 -3.54
N VAL A 38 -0.47 2.29 -2.33
CA VAL A 38 -1.48 1.25 -2.10
C VAL A 38 -2.84 1.63 -2.72
N ALA A 39 -3.22 2.91 -2.63
CA ALA A 39 -4.45 3.41 -3.22
C ALA A 39 -4.46 3.33 -4.77
N GLU A 40 -3.32 3.54 -5.43
CA GLU A 40 -3.19 3.29 -6.88
C GLU A 40 -3.55 1.85 -7.22
N GLY A 41 -3.01 0.88 -6.46
CA GLY A 41 -3.31 -0.53 -6.69
C GLY A 41 -4.78 -0.89 -6.49
N LEU A 42 -5.45 -0.26 -5.53
CA LEU A 42 -6.90 -0.40 -5.36
C LEU A 42 -7.69 0.15 -6.54
N SER A 43 -7.24 1.27 -7.12
CA SER A 43 -7.85 1.84 -8.32
C SER A 43 -7.70 0.90 -9.52
N LEU A 44 -6.49 0.35 -9.73
CA LEU A 44 -6.24 -0.64 -10.79
C LEU A 44 -7.06 -1.91 -10.63
N ALA A 45 -7.21 -2.38 -9.38
CA ALA A 45 -8.05 -3.53 -9.07
C ALA A 45 -9.55 -3.30 -9.35
N GLY A 46 -10.00 -2.05 -9.56
CA GLY A 46 -11.36 -1.74 -9.98
C GLY A 46 -11.75 -2.43 -11.28
N GLY A 47 -10.84 -2.51 -12.26
CA GLY A 47 -11.05 -3.25 -13.50
C GLY A 47 -11.25 -4.75 -13.26
N ALA A 48 -10.44 -5.34 -12.38
CA ALA A 48 -10.57 -6.73 -11.98
C ALA A 48 -11.89 -7.01 -11.26
N LYS A 49 -12.32 -6.12 -10.35
CA LYS A 49 -13.64 -6.23 -9.67
C LYS A 49 -14.80 -6.21 -10.66
N ASN A 50 -14.74 -5.36 -11.69
CA ASN A 50 -15.76 -5.30 -12.73
C ASN A 50 -15.81 -6.59 -13.58
N ALA A 51 -14.64 -7.14 -13.94
CA ALA A 51 -14.57 -8.41 -14.66
C ALA A 51 -15.16 -9.56 -13.83
N ILE A 52 -14.85 -9.60 -12.53
CA ILE A 52 -15.43 -10.57 -11.58
C ILE A 52 -16.94 -10.38 -11.47
N TRP A 53 -17.42 -9.15 -11.36
CA TRP A 53 -18.85 -8.84 -11.33
C TRP A 53 -19.57 -9.36 -12.56
N ASN A 54 -19.04 -9.09 -13.76
CA ASN A 54 -19.65 -9.55 -15.01
C ASN A 54 -19.69 -11.09 -15.08
N TYR A 55 -18.60 -11.75 -14.70
CA TYR A 55 -18.54 -13.22 -14.67
C TYR A 55 -19.52 -13.82 -13.66
N TYR A 56 -19.58 -13.24 -12.45
CA TYR A 56 -20.49 -13.67 -11.38
C TYR A 56 -21.95 -13.45 -11.77
N ALA A 57 -22.29 -12.31 -12.38
CA ALA A 57 -23.64 -12.01 -12.84
C ALA A 57 -24.13 -12.99 -13.93
N GLN A 58 -23.23 -13.45 -14.80
CA GLN A 58 -23.57 -14.39 -15.86
C GLN A 58 -23.64 -15.86 -15.41
N ARG A 59 -22.78 -16.27 -14.47
CA ARG A 59 -22.60 -17.69 -14.12
C ARG A 59 -22.98 -18.05 -12.69
N GLY A 60 -23.21 -17.07 -11.82
CA GLY A 60 -23.51 -17.26 -10.40
C GLY A 60 -22.32 -17.77 -9.55
N VAL A 61 -21.12 -17.85 -10.12
CA VAL A 61 -19.89 -18.32 -9.45
C VAL A 61 -18.73 -17.37 -9.74
N PHE A 62 -17.73 -17.31 -8.87
CA PHE A 62 -16.56 -16.46 -9.10
C PHE A 62 -15.59 -17.09 -10.10
N PRO A 63 -14.88 -16.28 -10.91
CA PRO A 63 -13.86 -16.80 -11.81
C PRO A 63 -12.65 -17.32 -11.01
N ASN A 64 -12.11 -18.45 -11.43
CA ASN A 64 -10.95 -19.08 -10.78
C ASN A 64 -9.60 -18.49 -11.21
N SER A 65 -9.60 -17.66 -12.26
CA SER A 65 -8.39 -17.13 -12.92
C SER A 65 -8.72 -15.87 -13.73
N ASN A 66 -7.70 -15.06 -14.04
CA ASN A 66 -7.81 -13.90 -14.93
C ASN A 66 -8.41 -14.28 -16.29
N ALA A 67 -7.91 -15.34 -16.91
CA ALA A 67 -8.36 -15.80 -18.21
C ALA A 67 -9.86 -16.16 -18.21
N SER A 68 -10.34 -16.79 -17.12
CA SER A 68 -11.76 -17.11 -16.97
C SER A 68 -12.63 -15.86 -16.83
N ALA A 69 -12.11 -14.80 -16.22
CA ALA A 69 -12.75 -13.50 -16.13
C ALA A 69 -12.63 -12.66 -17.42
N GLY A 70 -11.98 -13.18 -18.48
CA GLY A 70 -11.72 -12.43 -19.71
C GLY A 70 -10.65 -11.35 -19.56
N LEU A 71 -9.83 -11.42 -18.51
CA LEU A 71 -8.68 -10.54 -18.32
C LEU A 71 -7.42 -11.11 -18.96
N THR A 72 -6.51 -10.21 -19.28
CA THR A 72 -5.15 -10.54 -19.70
C THR A 72 -4.34 -11.17 -18.55
N ASP A 73 -3.12 -11.59 -18.86
CA ASP A 73 -2.20 -12.21 -17.90
C ASP A 73 -2.01 -11.32 -16.65
N PRO A 74 -1.90 -11.90 -15.44
CA PRO A 74 -1.74 -11.10 -14.23
C PRO A 74 -0.60 -10.08 -14.26
N VAL A 75 0.50 -10.39 -14.97
CA VAL A 75 1.70 -9.53 -15.02
C VAL A 75 1.53 -8.36 -16.00
N THR A 76 0.63 -8.46 -16.97
CA THR A 76 0.33 -7.35 -17.89
C THR A 76 -0.59 -6.31 -17.24
N ILE A 77 -1.32 -6.69 -16.18
CA ILE A 77 -2.08 -5.76 -15.34
C ILE A 77 -1.14 -5.14 -14.29
N SER A 78 -0.32 -4.19 -14.74
CA SER A 78 0.67 -3.48 -13.92
C SER A 78 0.44 -1.96 -13.94
N GLY A 79 1.04 -1.28 -12.96
CA GLY A 79 0.99 0.18 -12.80
C GLY A 79 2.34 0.76 -12.40
N ASN A 80 2.38 1.98 -11.86
CA ASN A 80 3.63 2.58 -11.39
C ASN A 80 4.17 1.84 -10.16
N TYR A 81 3.27 1.38 -9.29
CA TYR A 81 3.62 0.71 -8.03
C TYR A 81 3.18 -0.76 -7.96
N VAL A 82 2.26 -1.17 -8.84
CA VAL A 82 1.73 -2.55 -8.91
C VAL A 82 2.46 -3.35 -9.97
N SER A 83 3.02 -4.49 -9.58
CA SER A 83 3.68 -5.41 -10.51
C SER A 83 2.71 -6.39 -11.17
N SER A 84 1.65 -6.81 -10.46
CA SER A 84 0.68 -7.74 -11.01
C SER A 84 -0.64 -7.72 -10.26
N ILE A 85 -1.71 -8.09 -10.97
CA ILE A 85 -3.05 -8.31 -10.40
C ILE A 85 -3.56 -9.68 -10.85
N SER A 86 -3.71 -10.59 -9.90
CA SER A 86 -4.28 -11.92 -10.13
C SER A 86 -5.64 -12.07 -9.47
N ILE A 87 -6.48 -12.88 -10.10
CA ILE A 87 -7.80 -13.25 -9.61
C ILE A 87 -7.79 -14.74 -9.31
N SER A 88 -8.34 -15.09 -8.15
CA SER A 88 -8.69 -16.44 -7.78
C SER A 88 -10.08 -16.43 -7.19
N GLY A 89 -10.84 -17.50 -7.33
CA GLY A 89 -12.22 -17.53 -6.86
C GLY A 89 -12.78 -18.94 -6.87
N ASN A 90 -13.87 -19.13 -6.12
CA ASN A 90 -14.61 -20.37 -6.03
C ASN A 90 -16.13 -20.08 -6.12
N ALA A 91 -16.97 -21.07 -5.82
CA ALA A 91 -18.42 -20.90 -5.90
C ALA A 91 -18.98 -19.80 -4.97
N SER A 92 -18.31 -19.50 -3.85
CA SER A 92 -18.84 -18.66 -2.78
C SER A 92 -18.08 -17.34 -2.58
N ALA A 93 -16.81 -17.27 -2.99
CA ALA A 93 -15.97 -16.10 -2.79
C ALA A 93 -14.97 -15.88 -3.94
N GLY A 94 -14.67 -14.62 -4.21
CA GLY A 94 -13.60 -14.17 -5.10
C GLY A 94 -12.47 -13.53 -4.31
N LEU A 95 -11.28 -13.54 -4.87
CA LEU A 95 -10.07 -12.97 -4.31
C LEU A 95 -9.30 -12.26 -5.41
N VAL A 96 -9.12 -10.95 -5.29
CA VAL A 96 -8.16 -10.20 -6.11
C VAL A 96 -6.90 -10.02 -5.29
N THR A 97 -5.77 -10.45 -5.85
CA THR A 97 -4.45 -10.29 -5.26
C THR A 97 -3.70 -9.23 -6.04
N ILE A 98 -3.30 -8.17 -5.35
CA ILE A 98 -2.50 -7.07 -5.89
C ILE A 98 -1.08 -7.24 -5.35
N THR A 99 -0.10 -7.35 -6.23
CA THR A 99 1.31 -7.43 -5.84
C THR A 99 2.00 -6.11 -6.15
N TYR A 100 2.74 -5.57 -5.18
CA TYR A 100 3.50 -4.33 -5.32
C TYR A 100 4.96 -4.64 -5.64
N GLY A 101 5.60 -3.81 -6.45
CA GLY A 101 6.96 -4.07 -6.94
C GLY A 101 7.59 -2.84 -7.57
N ASN A 102 7.48 -2.73 -8.90
CA ASN A 102 7.87 -1.62 -9.80
C ASN A 102 8.63 -0.45 -9.14
N HIS A 103 8.04 0.74 -9.08
CA HIS A 103 8.62 1.91 -8.42
C HIS A 103 8.08 2.08 -6.99
N ALA A 104 7.57 1.00 -6.38
CA ALA A 104 7.02 1.04 -5.04
C ALA A 104 8.12 1.37 -4.02
N ASN A 105 7.73 1.98 -2.91
CA ASN A 105 8.64 2.20 -1.79
C ASN A 105 9.25 0.86 -1.34
N ALA A 106 10.50 0.84 -0.89
CA ALA A 106 11.17 -0.39 -0.44
C ALA A 106 10.39 -1.13 0.66
N ASN A 107 9.63 -0.43 1.49
CA ASN A 107 8.78 -1.03 2.52
C ASN A 107 7.48 -1.67 1.98
N LEU A 108 7.11 -1.38 0.73
CA LEU A 108 5.92 -1.89 0.04
C LEU A 108 6.26 -2.87 -1.09
N SER A 109 7.43 -2.74 -1.70
CA SER A 109 7.88 -3.62 -2.78
C SER A 109 7.91 -5.09 -2.32
N GLY A 110 7.38 -5.98 -3.14
CA GLY A 110 7.20 -7.41 -2.83
C GLY A 110 6.02 -7.72 -1.89
N LYS A 111 5.27 -6.71 -1.44
CA LYS A 111 4.08 -6.92 -0.59
C LYS A 111 2.83 -7.17 -1.42
N THR A 112 1.84 -7.82 -0.81
CA THR A 112 0.57 -8.16 -1.42
C THR A 112 -0.61 -7.61 -0.63
N LEU A 113 -1.59 -7.07 -1.35
CA LEU A 113 -2.89 -6.70 -0.82
C LEU A 113 -3.96 -7.60 -1.42
N TYR A 114 -4.88 -8.06 -0.59
CA TYR A 114 -5.97 -8.91 -1.01
C TYR A 114 -7.30 -8.18 -0.91
N LEU A 115 -8.18 -8.44 -1.87
CA LEU A 115 -9.57 -8.00 -1.85
C LEU A 115 -10.43 -9.26 -1.93
N ALA A 116 -11.06 -9.61 -0.81
CA ALA A 116 -11.99 -10.72 -0.73
C ALA A 116 -13.38 -10.22 -1.12
N GLY A 117 -13.93 -10.79 -2.19
CA GLY A 117 -15.29 -10.54 -2.66
C GLY A 117 -16.22 -11.66 -2.21
N THR A 118 -17.39 -11.32 -1.67
CA THR A 118 -18.46 -12.27 -1.35
C THR A 118 -19.73 -11.85 -2.06
N GLY A 119 -20.46 -12.83 -2.60
CA GLY A 119 -21.73 -12.59 -3.28
C GLY A 119 -22.90 -12.77 -2.31
N SER A 120 -23.81 -11.80 -2.29
CA SER A 120 -25.07 -11.91 -1.54
C SER A 120 -26.18 -11.23 -2.33
N GLN A 121 -27.23 -11.99 -2.65
CA GLN A 121 -28.51 -11.49 -3.22
C GLN A 121 -28.35 -10.49 -4.37
N GLY A 122 -27.46 -10.79 -5.33
CA GLY A 122 -27.25 -9.90 -6.49
C GLY A 122 -26.40 -8.67 -6.20
N ALA A 123 -25.61 -8.68 -5.12
CA ALA A 123 -24.56 -7.69 -4.86
C ALA A 123 -23.23 -8.39 -4.51
N LEU A 124 -22.11 -7.77 -4.89
CA LEU A 124 -20.78 -8.18 -4.44
C LEU A 124 -20.28 -7.23 -3.34
N SER A 125 -20.00 -7.79 -2.17
CA SER A 125 -19.33 -7.07 -1.08
C SER A 125 -17.83 -7.36 -1.13
N TRP A 126 -17.00 -6.31 -1.01
CA TRP A 126 -15.55 -6.42 -1.06
C TRP A 126 -14.92 -6.00 0.27
N VAL A 127 -14.04 -6.84 0.80
CA VAL A 127 -13.29 -6.58 2.03
C VAL A 127 -11.80 -6.62 1.70
N CYS A 128 -11.07 -5.57 2.08
CA CYS A 128 -9.61 -5.59 1.99
C CYS A 128 -9.05 -6.44 3.13
N THR A 129 -8.10 -7.31 2.82
CA THR A 129 -7.42 -8.13 3.82
C THR A 129 -5.95 -8.32 3.46
N THR A 130 -5.16 -8.56 4.49
CA THR A 130 -3.74 -8.97 4.39
C THR A 130 -3.58 -10.44 4.77
N ALA A 131 -4.70 -11.10 5.08
CA ALA A 131 -4.83 -12.45 5.58
C ALA A 131 -6.02 -13.15 4.89
N PRO A 132 -5.90 -13.53 3.61
CA PRO A 132 -6.94 -14.29 2.94
C PRO A 132 -7.17 -15.61 3.68
N GLY A 133 -8.41 -15.91 4.06
CA GLY A 133 -8.75 -17.11 4.84
C GLY A 133 -8.36 -17.08 6.33
N GLY A 134 -7.96 -15.91 6.86
CA GLY A 134 -7.64 -15.74 8.28
C GLY A 134 -6.19 -16.02 8.66
N THR A 135 -5.36 -16.49 7.72
CA THR A 135 -3.91 -16.66 7.92
C THR A 135 -3.16 -15.43 7.42
N PRO A 136 -2.46 -14.68 8.29
CA PRO A 136 -1.64 -13.54 7.88
C PRO A 136 -0.57 -13.97 6.88
N ASN A 137 -0.51 -13.30 5.73
CA ASN A 137 0.63 -13.46 4.84
C ASN A 137 1.81 -12.65 5.38
N ALA A 138 3.00 -13.24 5.51
CA ALA A 138 4.24 -12.53 5.86
C ALA A 138 4.59 -11.41 4.85
N ASN A 139 4.10 -11.55 3.62
CA ASN A 139 4.20 -10.56 2.55
C ASN A 139 2.96 -9.66 2.46
N GLY A 140 1.99 -9.77 3.36
CA GLY A 140 0.84 -8.86 3.40
C GLY A 140 1.28 -7.41 3.66
N VAL A 141 0.65 -6.46 2.97
CA VAL A 141 0.86 -5.02 3.22
C VAL A 141 0.54 -4.71 4.70
N PRO A 142 1.44 -4.08 5.47
CA PRO A 142 1.15 -3.69 6.84
C PRO A 142 -0.09 -2.80 6.97
N ARG A 143 -0.91 -2.99 8.02
CA ARG A 143 -2.12 -2.19 8.25
C ARG A 143 -1.85 -0.69 8.34
N ALA A 144 -0.66 -0.30 8.78
CA ALA A 144 -0.23 1.10 8.83
C ALA A 144 -0.19 1.77 7.44
N TYR A 145 -0.07 0.99 6.37
CA TYR A 145 0.01 1.44 4.99
C TYR A 145 -1.31 1.30 4.22
N LEU A 146 -2.34 0.73 4.84
CA LEU A 146 -3.65 0.63 4.22
C LEU A 146 -4.33 2.01 4.23
N PRO A 147 -4.96 2.42 3.11
CA PRO A 147 -5.82 3.59 3.09
C PRO A 147 -7.08 3.34 3.93
N THR A 148 -7.79 4.40 4.31
CA THR A 148 -9.03 4.32 5.10
C THR A 148 -10.14 3.52 4.43
N SER A 149 -10.11 3.42 3.10
CA SER A 149 -11.00 2.55 2.33
C SER A 149 -10.74 1.05 2.52
N CYS A 150 -9.64 0.68 3.17
CA CYS A 150 -9.21 -0.69 3.43
C CYS A 150 -8.80 -0.95 4.89
N SER A 151 -9.08 -0.03 5.82
CA SER A 151 -8.60 -0.10 7.22
C SER A 151 -9.56 -0.78 8.18
#